data_AF-A0A351AQD4-F1
#
_entry.id   AF-A0A351AQD4-F1
#
_cell.length_a   1.000
_cell.length_b   1.000
_cell.length_c   1.000
_cell.angle_alpha   90.00
_cell.angle_beta   90.00
_cell.angle_gamma   90.00
#
_symmetry.space_group_name_H-M   'P 1'
#
loop_
_entity.id
_entity.type
_entity.pdbx_description
1 polymer ?
#
loop_
_entity_poly.entity_id
_entity_poly.type
_entity_poly.pdbx_seq_one_letter_code
_entity_poly.pdbx_strand_id
1 'polypeptide(L)'
;MTACALGASSSCVNEDYDLTKDFDKTISIDGDISAPIGNSETILIGDLLDLDEGDNDVLDVDESGNYSLRVSGNRTETTFNVPTFSITKDLATEGGLHGSVDRSEIMAEFGVTSVDLPLPAGLTVTREFKASQTPLTINESIPDEIADVKNVSGKAQGIISLQTNVNKATVSGLAIKFPEYLKIGDVNSTDRNINYNFDKGSNTLAFNPVEVTKSTRKVNVAISGIDFDRIPTGQGFQAGSHTIILNDNIKLSGFNVKVLSDDIGKKCSDIPEKVYVDVDVNIGSINIGSAVIKVAPKVELAPATVKVGELPDFVNGEGTVLDLYNPLILLSVSNESPLSMTMDADLESFKGNSKKTVHIGAKGGATDEIRIEAGKTTNIHLSRTGKDAPENYTGIKVPDLSEIVKNVPERLG
;
A
#
# COMPACT_ATOMS: atom_id res chain seq x y z
N MET A 1 71.41 -2.99 54.29
CA MET A 1 70.01 -3.37 54.05
C MET A 1 69.35 -2.17 53.39
N THR A 2 68.83 -2.38 52.17
CA THR A 2 67.99 -1.47 51.37
C THR A 2 68.67 -0.28 50.68
N ALA A 3 68.55 -0.27 49.35
CA ALA A 3 69.06 0.68 48.38
C ALA A 3 67.96 1.61 47.86
N CYS A 4 68.29 2.83 47.41
CA CYS A 4 68.10 3.33 46.03
C CYS A 4 68.37 4.85 45.96
N ALA A 5 69.00 5.29 44.88
CA ALA A 5 69.34 6.67 44.55
C ALA A 5 68.13 7.48 44.04
N LEU A 6 68.20 8.82 44.10
CA LEU A 6 67.70 9.77 43.10
C LEU A 6 68.14 11.19 43.48
N GLY A 7 68.80 11.87 42.54
CA GLY A 7 69.25 13.26 42.68
C GLY A 7 68.11 14.25 42.44
N ALA A 8 68.23 15.44 43.03
CA ALA A 8 67.49 16.62 42.61
C ALA A 8 68.48 17.57 41.93
N SER A 9 68.41 17.60 40.60
CA SER A 9 69.03 18.58 39.72
C SER A 9 68.48 19.97 40.00
N SER A 10 69.38 20.94 40.11
CA SER A 10 69.15 22.35 39.88
C SER A 10 68.39 22.56 38.56
N SER A 11 67.17 23.09 38.62
CA SER A 11 66.50 23.63 37.45
C SER A 11 67.19 24.97 37.13
N CYS A 12 68.05 24.95 36.12
CA CYS A 12 68.53 26.15 35.46
C CYS A 12 67.33 26.78 34.75
N VAL A 13 66.83 27.88 35.29
CA VAL A 13 65.93 28.78 34.57
C VAL A 13 66.80 29.44 33.49
N ASN A 14 66.48 29.20 32.22
CA ASN A 14 67.19 29.81 31.11
C ASN A 14 66.80 31.30 31.07
N GLU A 15 67.74 32.19 31.37
CA GLU A 15 67.49 33.65 31.45
C GLU A 15 67.09 34.27 30.09
N ASP A 16 67.22 33.52 28.99
CA ASP A 16 66.85 33.96 27.64
C ASP A 16 65.35 33.91 27.33
N TYR A 17 64.52 33.35 28.22
CA TYR A 17 63.06 33.25 28.05
C TYR A 17 62.30 33.85 29.24
N ASP A 18 62.68 35.07 29.63
CA ASP A 18 61.94 35.90 30.57
C ASP A 18 60.91 36.77 29.81
N LEU A 19 59.68 36.27 29.70
CA LEU A 19 58.55 36.92 29.03
C LEU A 19 57.99 38.14 29.79
N THR A 20 58.64 38.59 30.87
CA THR A 20 58.24 39.78 31.63
C THR A 20 58.98 41.05 31.24
N LYS A 21 59.92 40.97 30.28
CA LYS A 21 60.59 42.14 29.69
C LYS A 21 59.89 42.55 28.40
N ASP A 22 59.82 43.87 28.17
CA ASP A 22 59.23 44.44 26.97
C ASP A 22 59.91 43.87 25.71
N PHE A 23 59.12 43.19 24.88
CA PHE A 23 59.58 42.72 23.58
C PHE A 23 59.92 43.93 22.70
N ASP A 24 61.14 43.97 22.19
CA ASP A 24 61.52 44.92 21.15
C ASP A 24 60.71 44.60 19.87
N LYS A 25 59.81 45.51 19.52
CA LYS A 25 58.96 45.42 18.31
C LYS A 25 59.55 46.15 17.12
N THR A 26 60.81 46.58 17.17
CA THR A 26 61.44 47.24 16.03
C THR A 26 61.87 46.21 14.98
N ILE A 27 61.09 46.17 13.89
CA ILE A 27 61.48 45.50 12.65
C ILE A 27 62.33 46.50 11.86
N SER A 28 63.64 46.25 11.74
CA SER A 28 64.50 47.00 10.82
C SER A 28 64.46 46.36 9.43
N ILE A 29 63.76 47.03 8.51
CA ILE A 29 63.68 46.65 7.09
C ILE A 29 64.62 47.59 6.31
N ASP A 30 65.66 47.04 5.70
CA ASP A 30 66.59 47.77 4.83
C ASP A 30 66.22 47.50 3.36
N GLY A 31 65.22 48.25 2.87
CA GLY A 31 64.69 48.15 1.52
C GLY A 31 63.55 49.16 1.32
N ASP A 32 63.52 49.80 0.15
CA ASP A 32 62.63 50.93 -0.17
C ASP A 32 61.16 50.45 -0.24
N ILE A 33 60.41 50.61 0.86
CA ILE A 33 58.96 50.38 0.93
C ILE A 33 58.27 51.72 0.64
N SER A 34 57.67 51.83 -0.54
CA SER A 34 56.71 52.89 -0.83
C SER A 34 55.30 52.38 -0.50
N ALA A 35 54.75 52.85 0.62
CA ALA A 35 53.32 52.76 0.91
C ALA A 35 52.63 54.05 0.42
N PRO A 36 51.45 53.99 -0.22
CA PRO A 36 50.70 55.20 -0.51
C PRO A 36 50.29 55.87 0.81
N ILE A 37 50.64 57.14 0.95
CA ILE A 37 50.18 57.98 2.06
C ILE A 37 48.74 58.40 1.72
N GLY A 38 47.78 57.68 2.29
CA GLY A 38 46.36 57.95 2.24
C GLY A 38 45.69 57.09 3.30
N ASN A 39 44.65 57.60 3.98
CA ASN A 39 43.94 56.92 5.07
C ASN A 39 43.80 55.41 4.80
N SER A 40 44.15 54.59 5.79
CA SER A 40 43.81 53.16 5.78
C SER A 40 42.31 53.04 6.01
N GLU A 41 41.53 53.22 4.94
CA GLU A 41 40.17 52.72 4.93
C GLU A 41 40.23 51.18 4.96
N THR A 42 39.31 50.57 5.70
CA THR A 42 39.15 49.12 5.72
C THR A 42 38.79 48.67 4.31
N ILE A 43 39.72 48.01 3.62
CA ILE A 43 39.46 47.38 2.32
C ILE A 43 38.63 46.13 2.61
N LEU A 44 37.43 46.03 2.03
CA LEU A 44 36.64 44.83 2.15
C LEU A 44 37.36 43.72 1.39
N ILE A 45 37.34 42.50 1.93
CA ILE A 45 37.91 41.35 1.23
C ILE A 45 37.26 41.21 -0.17
N GLY A 46 36.02 41.67 -0.37
CA GLY A 46 35.33 41.69 -1.67
C GLY A 46 36.07 42.53 -2.72
N ASP A 47 36.64 43.67 -2.30
CA ASP A 47 37.45 44.55 -3.16
C ASP A 47 38.82 43.93 -3.52
N LEU A 48 39.27 42.94 -2.75
CA LEU A 48 40.52 42.19 -2.99
C LEU A 48 40.28 40.92 -3.81
N LEU A 49 39.07 40.38 -3.79
CA LEU A 49 38.73 39.06 -4.33
C LEU A 49 38.10 39.07 -5.73
N ASP A 50 37.91 40.24 -6.35
CA ASP A 50 37.35 40.42 -7.70
C ASP A 50 36.05 39.61 -7.89
N LEU A 51 35.08 39.85 -6.99
CA LEU A 51 33.79 39.16 -7.00
C LEU A 51 32.87 39.81 -8.04
N ASP A 52 32.26 38.98 -8.90
CA ASP A 52 31.30 39.46 -9.90
C ASP A 52 29.99 39.89 -9.20
N GLU A 53 29.65 41.18 -9.23
CA GLU A 53 28.46 41.77 -8.58
C GLU A 53 27.11 41.41 -9.27
N GLY A 54 26.90 40.15 -9.65
CA GLY A 54 25.67 39.67 -10.29
C GLY A 54 24.72 38.92 -9.36
N ASP A 55 23.41 38.99 -9.63
CA ASP A 55 22.34 38.26 -8.91
C ASP A 55 22.48 36.70 -8.95
N ASN A 56 23.46 36.18 -9.68
CA ASN A 56 23.78 34.75 -9.80
C ASN A 56 25.11 34.38 -9.12
N ASP A 57 25.71 35.27 -8.34
CA ASP A 57 26.95 34.96 -7.62
C ASP A 57 26.69 33.88 -6.55
N VAL A 58 27.61 32.93 -6.50
CA VAL A 58 27.62 31.81 -5.56
C VAL A 58 28.13 32.28 -4.21
N LEU A 59 28.98 33.31 -4.20
CA LEU A 59 29.53 33.91 -3.01
C LEU A 59 28.69 35.13 -2.60
N ASP A 60 28.09 35.05 -1.42
CA ASP A 60 27.20 36.07 -0.86
C ASP A 60 27.86 36.67 0.40
N VAL A 61 27.71 37.97 0.62
CA VAL A 61 28.29 38.70 1.76
C VAL A 61 27.17 39.35 2.55
N ASP A 62 27.04 39.00 3.82
CA ASP A 62 26.02 39.59 4.67
C ASP A 62 26.37 41.03 5.11
N GLU A 63 25.41 41.73 5.73
CA GLU A 63 25.58 43.11 6.24
C GLU A 63 26.70 43.25 7.29
N SER A 64 27.15 42.14 7.88
CA SER A 64 28.26 42.09 8.85
C SER A 64 29.60 41.75 8.20
N GLY A 65 29.63 41.57 6.87
CA GLY A 65 30.83 41.22 6.11
C GLY A 65 31.19 39.73 6.15
N ASN A 66 30.28 38.84 6.56
CA ASN A 66 30.53 37.40 6.54
C ASN A 66 30.22 36.83 5.15
N TYR A 67 31.13 36.01 4.65
CA TYR A 67 30.98 35.30 3.38
C TYR A 67 30.19 34.01 3.55
N SER A 68 29.28 33.72 2.62
CA SER A 68 28.54 32.47 2.53
C SER A 68 28.48 31.97 1.09
N LEU A 69 28.48 30.64 0.90
CA LEU A 69 28.32 30.03 -0.41
C LEU A 69 26.86 29.57 -0.56
N ARG A 70 26.13 30.14 -1.54
CA ARG A 70 24.72 29.85 -1.77
C ARG A 70 24.53 29.28 -3.17
N VAL A 71 23.97 28.07 -3.23
CA VAL A 71 23.57 27.41 -4.48
C VAL A 71 22.08 27.10 -4.42
N SER A 72 21.32 27.51 -5.44
CA SER A 72 19.87 27.32 -5.49
C SER A 72 19.47 26.14 -6.38
N GLY A 73 18.58 25.30 -5.85
CA GLY A 73 18.06 24.08 -6.49
C GLY A 73 16.98 24.34 -7.56
N ASN A 74 16.73 23.33 -8.40
CA ASN A 74 15.55 23.29 -9.29
C ASN A 74 14.42 22.47 -8.66
N ARG A 75 13.16 22.85 -8.92
CA ARG A 75 11.99 22.06 -8.52
C ARG A 75 11.82 20.85 -9.44
N THR A 76 11.60 19.69 -8.82
CA THR A 76 11.12 18.47 -9.50
C THR A 76 9.78 18.04 -8.91
N GLU A 77 8.99 17.36 -9.73
CA GLU A 77 7.69 16.83 -9.33
C GLU A 77 7.44 15.47 -9.98
N THR A 78 6.63 14.66 -9.31
CA THR A 78 6.19 13.36 -9.79
C THR A 78 4.79 13.09 -9.27
N THR A 79 4.09 12.17 -9.93
CA THR A 79 2.74 11.76 -9.55
C THR A 79 2.68 10.25 -9.50
N PHE A 80 1.90 9.71 -8.59
CA PHE A 80 1.56 8.29 -8.56
C PHE A 80 0.04 8.12 -8.61
N ASN A 81 -0.40 6.97 -9.10
CA ASN A 81 -1.80 6.59 -9.08
C ASN A 81 -2.02 5.47 -8.07
N VAL A 82 -3.14 5.53 -7.36
CA VAL A 82 -3.62 4.38 -6.60
C VAL A 82 -4.22 3.40 -7.60
N PRO A 83 -3.73 2.15 -7.67
CA PRO A 83 -4.17 1.22 -8.69
C PRO A 83 -5.57 0.68 -8.38
N THR A 84 -6.28 0.29 -9.44
CA THR A 84 -7.60 -0.34 -9.35
C THR A 84 -7.50 -1.84 -9.56
N PHE A 85 -8.40 -2.63 -8.97
CA PHE A 85 -8.52 -4.07 -9.20
C PHE A 85 -9.98 -4.50 -9.37
N SER A 86 -10.21 -5.71 -9.88
CA SER A 86 -11.53 -6.24 -10.17
C SER A 86 -11.67 -7.72 -9.77
N ILE A 87 -12.88 -8.13 -9.42
CA ILE A 87 -13.26 -9.54 -9.27
C ILE A 87 -14.15 -9.86 -10.46
N THR A 88 -13.58 -10.53 -11.46
CA THR A 88 -14.21 -10.68 -12.79
C THR A 88 -14.96 -11.99 -12.93
N LYS A 89 -14.55 -13.01 -12.17
CA LYS A 89 -15.21 -14.32 -12.19
C LYS A 89 -16.48 -14.30 -11.35
N ASP A 90 -17.46 -15.07 -11.82
CA ASP A 90 -18.64 -15.39 -11.04
C ASP A 90 -18.23 -16.13 -9.77
N LEU A 91 -18.84 -15.75 -8.65
CA LEU A 91 -18.48 -16.29 -7.34
C LEU A 91 -18.91 -17.75 -7.19
N ALA A 92 -20.04 -18.11 -7.79
CA ALA A 92 -20.55 -19.47 -7.82
C ALA A 92 -21.34 -19.70 -9.11
N THR A 93 -20.99 -20.76 -9.85
CA THR A 93 -21.67 -21.17 -11.09
C THR A 93 -22.06 -22.63 -10.98
N GLU A 94 -23.23 -22.99 -11.52
CA GLU A 94 -23.72 -24.38 -11.53
C GLU A 94 -23.74 -25.02 -10.12
N GLY A 95 -23.99 -24.18 -9.11
CA GLY A 95 -24.08 -24.60 -7.73
C GLY A 95 -25.41 -25.25 -7.40
N GLY A 96 -25.44 -25.90 -6.24
CA GLY A 96 -26.65 -26.34 -5.58
C GLY A 96 -26.78 -27.85 -5.48
N LEU A 97 -27.94 -28.40 -5.88
CA LEU A 97 -28.20 -29.83 -5.87
C LEU A 97 -29.20 -30.25 -6.95
N HIS A 98 -28.79 -31.20 -7.79
CA HIS A 98 -29.67 -31.96 -8.66
C HIS A 98 -29.99 -33.31 -8.02
N GLY A 99 -31.23 -33.47 -7.54
CA GLY A 99 -31.70 -34.69 -6.90
C GLY A 99 -32.68 -35.44 -7.79
N SER A 100 -32.45 -36.73 -8.05
CA SER A 100 -33.32 -37.54 -8.92
C SER A 100 -33.68 -38.90 -8.32
N VAL A 101 -34.87 -39.39 -8.65
CA VAL A 101 -35.34 -40.74 -8.30
C VAL A 101 -35.85 -41.45 -9.54
N ASP A 102 -35.46 -42.70 -9.71
CA ASP A 102 -35.84 -43.51 -10.86
C ASP A 102 -37.33 -43.89 -10.83
N ARG A 103 -37.95 -43.90 -12.00
CA ARG A 103 -39.35 -44.31 -12.17
C ARG A 103 -39.66 -45.66 -11.55
N SER A 104 -38.77 -46.63 -11.69
CA SER A 104 -38.97 -47.99 -11.17
C SER A 104 -39.14 -47.99 -9.65
N GLU A 105 -38.41 -47.15 -8.93
CA GLU A 105 -38.55 -47.01 -7.48
C GLU A 105 -39.90 -46.40 -7.09
N ILE A 106 -40.31 -45.34 -7.81
CA ILE A 106 -41.60 -44.68 -7.58
C ILE A 106 -42.75 -45.66 -7.87
N MET A 107 -42.66 -46.39 -8.99
CA MET A 107 -43.64 -47.42 -9.35
C MET A 107 -43.71 -48.54 -8.32
N ALA A 108 -42.56 -49.00 -7.80
CA ALA A 108 -42.51 -50.02 -6.76
C ALA A 108 -43.19 -49.54 -5.46
N GLU A 109 -42.96 -48.29 -5.05
CA GLU A 109 -43.62 -47.70 -3.87
C GLU A 109 -45.12 -47.49 -4.06
N PHE A 110 -45.55 -47.22 -5.29
CA PHE A 110 -46.98 -47.17 -5.64
C PHE A 110 -47.60 -48.56 -5.84
N GLY A 111 -46.81 -49.64 -5.75
CA GLY A 111 -47.28 -51.01 -5.92
C GLY A 111 -47.65 -51.36 -7.36
N VAL A 112 -47.06 -50.68 -8.35
CA VAL A 112 -47.36 -50.87 -9.77
C VAL A 112 -46.23 -51.61 -10.50
N THR A 113 -46.60 -52.60 -11.31
CA THR A 113 -45.65 -53.49 -12.00
C THR A 113 -45.54 -53.27 -13.51
N SER A 114 -46.39 -52.43 -14.11
CA SER A 114 -46.38 -52.13 -15.55
C SER A 114 -46.69 -50.65 -15.82
N VAL A 115 -46.01 -50.08 -16.82
CA VAL A 115 -46.16 -48.67 -17.24
C VAL A 115 -47.49 -48.39 -17.95
N ASP A 116 -48.16 -49.42 -18.47
CA ASP A 116 -49.43 -49.29 -19.19
C ASP A 116 -50.65 -49.14 -18.25
N LEU A 117 -50.44 -49.35 -16.95
CA LEU A 117 -51.49 -49.27 -15.94
C LEU A 117 -51.83 -47.81 -15.57
N PRO A 118 -53.09 -47.54 -15.17
CA PRO A 118 -53.44 -46.24 -14.61
C PRO A 118 -52.61 -45.96 -13.35
N LEU A 119 -52.21 -44.70 -13.17
CA LEU A 119 -51.51 -44.27 -11.98
C LEU A 119 -52.51 -44.16 -10.82
N PRO A 120 -52.30 -44.84 -9.67
CA PRO A 120 -53.22 -44.74 -8.54
C PRO A 120 -53.23 -43.32 -7.97
N ALA A 121 -54.43 -42.78 -7.73
CA ALA A 121 -54.62 -41.43 -7.18
C ALA A 121 -54.35 -41.39 -5.66
N GLY A 122 -53.95 -40.22 -5.14
CA GLY A 122 -53.78 -39.99 -3.70
C GLY A 122 -52.55 -40.62 -3.05
N LEU A 123 -51.65 -41.24 -3.82
CA LEU A 123 -50.41 -41.80 -3.28
C LEU A 123 -49.32 -40.74 -3.22
N THR A 124 -48.48 -40.81 -2.18
CA THR A 124 -47.38 -39.87 -1.98
C THR A 124 -46.06 -40.62 -1.92
N VAL A 125 -45.06 -40.10 -2.63
CA VAL A 125 -43.65 -40.46 -2.44
C VAL A 125 -42.92 -39.31 -1.78
N THR A 126 -42.07 -39.62 -0.78
CA THR A 126 -41.20 -38.64 -0.14
C THR A 126 -39.75 -39.10 -0.25
N ARG A 127 -38.85 -38.16 -0.54
CA ARG A 127 -37.42 -38.41 -0.69
C ARG A 127 -36.63 -37.37 0.06
N GLU A 128 -35.68 -37.84 0.84
CA GLU A 128 -34.72 -36.98 1.53
C GLU A 128 -33.46 -36.87 0.67
N PHE A 129 -33.06 -35.63 0.40
CA PHE A 129 -31.79 -35.29 -0.21
C PHE A 129 -30.85 -34.77 0.87
N LYS A 130 -29.63 -35.33 0.91
CA LYS A 130 -28.62 -34.94 1.89
C LYS A 130 -28.08 -33.54 1.59
N ALA A 131 -27.53 -32.91 2.64
CA ALA A 131 -26.85 -31.64 2.52
C ALA A 131 -25.76 -31.67 1.45
N SER A 132 -25.60 -30.55 0.74
CA SER A 132 -24.59 -30.38 -0.30
C SER A 132 -23.85 -29.05 -0.11
N GLN A 133 -22.83 -28.83 -0.94
CA GLN A 133 -22.02 -27.64 -0.91
C GLN A 133 -21.78 -27.16 -2.34
N THR A 134 -21.84 -25.85 -2.51
CA THR A 134 -21.49 -25.16 -3.76
C THR A 134 -20.17 -24.44 -3.55
N PRO A 135 -19.13 -24.77 -4.33
CA PRO A 135 -17.86 -24.05 -4.27
C PRO A 135 -18.05 -22.55 -4.53
N LEU A 136 -17.41 -21.73 -3.72
CA LEU A 136 -17.25 -20.31 -3.92
C LEU A 136 -15.76 -20.00 -4.01
N THR A 137 -15.33 -19.57 -5.20
CA THR A 137 -13.91 -19.36 -5.47
C THR A 137 -13.61 -17.97 -6.00
N ILE A 138 -12.58 -17.34 -5.46
CA ILE A 138 -11.93 -16.16 -6.03
C ILE A 138 -10.45 -16.49 -6.16
N ASN A 139 -9.87 -16.16 -7.31
CA ASN A 139 -8.44 -16.21 -7.52
C ASN A 139 -8.09 -15.11 -8.52
N GLU A 140 -7.83 -13.92 -7.99
CA GLU A 140 -7.65 -12.69 -8.76
C GLU A 140 -6.34 -12.02 -8.37
N SER A 141 -5.56 -11.58 -9.36
CA SER A 141 -4.33 -10.81 -9.15
C SER A 141 -4.64 -9.37 -8.74
N ILE A 142 -3.82 -8.85 -7.85
CA ILE A 142 -3.91 -7.51 -7.27
C ILE A 142 -2.62 -6.75 -7.58
N PRO A 143 -2.69 -5.45 -7.88
CA PRO A 143 -1.50 -4.62 -8.05
C PRO A 143 -0.56 -4.64 -6.83
N ASP A 144 0.75 -4.59 -7.09
CA ASP A 144 1.80 -4.71 -6.07
C ASP A 144 1.81 -3.54 -5.06
N GLU A 145 1.26 -2.39 -5.46
CA GLU A 145 1.14 -1.21 -4.58
C GLU A 145 0.06 -1.40 -3.52
N ILE A 146 -0.82 -2.39 -3.65
CA ILE A 146 -1.81 -2.74 -2.61
C ILE A 146 -1.13 -3.68 -1.63
N ALA A 147 -0.97 -3.20 -0.40
CA ALA A 147 -0.34 -3.92 0.69
C ALA A 147 -1.34 -4.71 1.56
N ASP A 148 -2.62 -4.34 1.53
CA ASP A 148 -3.69 -5.07 2.22
C ASP A 148 -5.08 -4.69 1.69
N VAL A 149 -6.06 -5.59 1.85
CA VAL A 149 -7.46 -5.36 1.49
C VAL A 149 -8.35 -5.66 2.69
N LYS A 150 -9.07 -4.65 3.17
CA LYS A 150 -9.93 -4.77 4.35
C LYS A 150 -11.40 -4.99 3.99
N ASN A 151 -11.87 -4.31 2.95
CA ASN A 151 -13.28 -4.37 2.60
C ASN A 151 -13.48 -4.04 1.12
N VAL A 152 -14.36 -4.78 0.47
CA VAL A 152 -14.82 -4.50 -0.88
C VAL A 152 -16.32 -4.21 -0.81
N SER A 153 -16.73 -3.07 -1.35
CA SER A 153 -18.15 -2.70 -1.51
C SER A 153 -18.48 -2.65 -3.01
N GLY A 154 -19.54 -3.32 -3.39
CA GLY A 154 -19.88 -3.52 -4.79
C GLY A 154 -21.29 -4.06 -4.97
N LYS A 155 -21.61 -4.46 -6.19
CA LYS A 155 -22.91 -5.09 -6.51
C LYS A 155 -22.67 -6.39 -7.24
N ALA A 156 -23.22 -7.47 -6.72
CA ALA A 156 -23.41 -8.73 -7.41
C ALA A 156 -24.83 -9.23 -7.21
N GLN A 157 -25.30 -10.05 -8.15
CA GLN A 157 -26.60 -10.69 -8.08
C GLN A 157 -26.42 -12.21 -7.98
N GLY A 158 -27.01 -12.78 -6.93
CA GLY A 158 -27.26 -14.19 -6.79
C GLY A 158 -28.67 -14.54 -7.24
N ILE A 159 -28.82 -15.68 -7.91
CA ILE A 159 -30.10 -16.26 -8.30
C ILE A 159 -30.13 -17.70 -7.77
N ILE A 160 -31.12 -17.97 -6.93
CA ILE A 160 -31.47 -19.32 -6.52
C ILE A 160 -32.67 -19.75 -7.34
N SER A 161 -32.55 -20.86 -8.05
CA SER A 161 -33.62 -21.41 -8.87
C SER A 161 -34.09 -22.75 -8.33
N LEU A 162 -35.40 -22.97 -8.34
CA LEU A 162 -36.02 -24.24 -7.98
C LEU A 162 -36.92 -24.73 -9.10
N GLN A 163 -36.79 -25.99 -9.49
CA GLN A 163 -37.64 -26.61 -10.51
C GLN A 163 -37.76 -28.11 -10.31
N THR A 164 -38.75 -28.70 -10.98
CA THR A 164 -38.93 -30.15 -11.07
C THR A 164 -39.44 -30.50 -12.47
N ASN A 165 -39.32 -31.75 -12.91
CA ASN A 165 -39.89 -32.19 -14.18
C ASN A 165 -41.31 -32.81 -14.07
N VAL A 166 -41.88 -32.91 -12.87
CA VAL A 166 -43.30 -33.26 -12.67
C VAL A 166 -44.16 -32.01 -12.58
N ASN A 167 -45.49 -32.12 -12.62
CA ASN A 167 -46.34 -30.92 -12.65
C ASN A 167 -46.26 -30.16 -11.33
N LYS A 168 -46.14 -30.87 -10.20
CA LYS A 168 -45.95 -30.28 -8.87
C LYS A 168 -45.16 -31.20 -7.95
N ALA A 169 -44.29 -30.61 -7.14
CA ALA A 169 -43.65 -31.25 -5.99
C ALA A 169 -43.52 -30.24 -4.85
N THR A 170 -43.44 -30.71 -3.61
CA THR A 170 -43.22 -29.83 -2.45
C THR A 170 -41.83 -30.05 -1.87
N VAL A 171 -41.00 -29.01 -1.87
CA VAL A 171 -39.67 -28.99 -1.26
C VAL A 171 -39.77 -28.42 0.15
N SER A 172 -39.31 -29.14 1.17
CA SER A 172 -39.41 -28.73 2.57
C SER A 172 -38.08 -28.89 3.31
N GLY A 173 -37.74 -27.92 4.16
CA GLY A 173 -36.51 -27.95 4.97
C GLY A 173 -35.27 -27.42 4.27
N LEU A 174 -35.40 -26.83 3.08
CA LEU A 174 -34.29 -26.24 2.34
C LEU A 174 -33.82 -24.94 3.02
N ALA A 175 -32.52 -24.87 3.31
CA ALA A 175 -31.82 -23.69 3.76
C ALA A 175 -30.47 -23.57 3.06
N ILE A 176 -30.08 -22.33 2.74
CA ILE A 176 -28.83 -22.01 2.06
C ILE A 176 -28.05 -21.05 2.96
N LYS A 177 -26.89 -21.49 3.45
CA LYS A 177 -25.99 -20.69 4.27
C LYS A 177 -24.84 -20.16 3.41
N PHE A 178 -24.78 -18.84 3.27
CA PHE A 178 -23.69 -18.13 2.61
C PHE A 178 -22.51 -17.94 3.58
N PRO A 179 -21.26 -17.83 3.06
CA PRO A 179 -20.12 -17.46 3.89
C PRO A 179 -20.32 -16.14 4.64
N GLU A 180 -19.76 -16.03 5.85
CA GLU A 180 -20.00 -14.89 6.76
C GLU A 180 -19.36 -13.57 6.29
N TYR A 181 -18.35 -13.65 5.43
CA TYR A 181 -17.72 -12.49 4.81
C TYR A 181 -18.54 -11.89 3.66
N LEU A 182 -19.50 -12.63 3.07
CA LEU A 182 -20.38 -12.06 2.05
C LEU A 182 -21.40 -11.13 2.70
N LYS A 183 -21.43 -9.88 2.24
CA LYS A 183 -22.44 -8.91 2.68
C LYS A 183 -23.69 -9.11 1.85
N ILE A 184 -24.63 -9.87 2.39
CA ILE A 184 -25.93 -10.08 1.74
C ILE A 184 -26.83 -8.88 1.99
N GLY A 185 -27.30 -8.27 0.91
CA GLY A 185 -28.26 -7.18 0.89
C GLY A 185 -29.69 -7.70 0.91
N ASP A 186 -30.50 -7.20 -0.02
CA ASP A 186 -31.90 -7.59 -0.14
C ASP A 186 -32.05 -8.98 -0.76
N VAL A 187 -32.96 -9.78 -0.18
CA VAL A 187 -33.43 -11.04 -0.76
C VAL A 187 -34.88 -10.84 -1.20
N ASN A 188 -35.15 -11.03 -2.48
CA ASN A 188 -36.48 -10.81 -3.06
C ASN A 188 -36.89 -11.91 -4.05
N SER A 189 -38.19 -12.15 -4.16
CA SER A 189 -38.79 -12.95 -5.24
C SER A 189 -40.00 -12.22 -5.81
N THR A 190 -40.20 -12.30 -7.12
CA THR A 190 -41.43 -11.84 -7.78
C THR A 190 -42.56 -12.87 -7.68
N ASP A 191 -42.23 -14.09 -7.23
CA ASP A 191 -43.16 -15.20 -7.09
C ASP A 191 -43.78 -15.21 -5.69
N ARG A 192 -45.07 -14.83 -5.62
CA ARG A 192 -45.82 -14.74 -4.37
C ARG A 192 -46.02 -16.09 -3.66
N ASN A 193 -45.71 -17.19 -4.33
CA ASN A 193 -45.84 -18.53 -3.75
C ASN A 193 -44.53 -19.05 -3.14
N ILE A 194 -43.46 -18.25 -3.16
CA ILE A 194 -42.21 -18.58 -2.47
C ILE A 194 -42.16 -17.77 -1.18
N ASN A 195 -42.33 -18.46 -0.06
CA ASN A 195 -42.13 -17.90 1.26
C ASN A 195 -40.75 -18.31 1.77
N TYR A 196 -39.96 -17.32 2.19
CA TYR A 196 -38.62 -17.52 2.71
C TYR A 196 -38.35 -16.55 3.87
N ASN A 197 -37.33 -16.87 4.66
CA ASN A 197 -36.80 -16.02 5.70
C ASN A 197 -35.29 -15.91 5.54
N PHE A 198 -34.77 -14.69 5.54
CA PHE A 198 -33.32 -14.45 5.53
C PHE A 198 -32.87 -13.96 6.89
N ASP A 199 -32.01 -14.74 7.54
CA ASP A 199 -31.34 -14.34 8.77
C ASP A 199 -29.98 -13.73 8.45
N LYS A 200 -29.88 -12.41 8.64
CA LYS A 200 -28.65 -11.63 8.45
C LYS A 200 -27.56 -11.99 9.46
N GLY A 201 -27.90 -12.49 10.65
CA GLY A 201 -26.93 -12.85 11.67
C GLY A 201 -26.16 -14.11 11.32
N SER A 202 -26.84 -15.09 10.73
CA SER A 202 -26.25 -16.38 10.33
C SER A 202 -25.96 -16.49 8.83
N ASN A 203 -26.20 -15.44 8.04
CA ASN A 203 -26.15 -15.43 6.58
C ASN A 203 -26.91 -16.61 5.95
N THR A 204 -28.08 -16.95 6.50
CA THR A 204 -28.85 -18.13 6.10
C THR A 204 -30.21 -17.75 5.51
N LEU A 205 -30.47 -18.23 4.30
CA LEU A 205 -31.76 -18.15 3.63
C LEU A 205 -32.51 -19.46 3.80
N ALA A 206 -33.56 -19.47 4.61
CA ALA A 206 -34.42 -20.63 4.84
C ALA A 206 -35.73 -20.50 4.05
N PHE A 207 -36.14 -21.59 3.41
CA PHE A 207 -37.39 -21.67 2.67
C PHE A 207 -38.46 -22.38 3.50
N ASN A 208 -39.66 -21.79 3.56
CA ASN A 208 -40.85 -22.55 3.95
C ASN A 208 -41.15 -23.60 2.87
N PRO A 209 -42.03 -24.58 3.11
CA PRO A 209 -42.42 -25.54 2.07
C PRO A 209 -42.77 -24.83 0.75
N VAL A 210 -42.01 -25.12 -0.31
CA VAL A 210 -42.16 -24.51 -1.63
C VAL A 210 -42.76 -25.52 -2.59
N GLU A 211 -43.87 -25.17 -3.23
CA GLU A 211 -44.40 -25.96 -4.34
C GLU A 211 -43.64 -25.64 -5.63
N VAL A 212 -42.80 -26.56 -6.10
CA VAL A 212 -42.05 -26.41 -7.36
C VAL A 212 -42.80 -27.08 -8.51
N THR A 213 -42.57 -26.60 -9.73
CA THR A 213 -43.22 -27.10 -10.96
C THR A 213 -42.20 -27.21 -12.09
N LYS A 214 -42.66 -27.57 -13.29
CA LYS A 214 -41.87 -27.50 -14.54
C LYS A 214 -41.36 -26.10 -14.86
N SER A 215 -42.02 -25.06 -14.36
CA SER A 215 -41.55 -23.69 -14.50
C SER A 215 -40.60 -23.33 -13.36
N THR A 216 -39.44 -22.79 -13.73
CA THR A 216 -38.42 -22.36 -12.78
C THR A 216 -38.92 -21.24 -11.88
N ARG A 217 -38.80 -21.46 -10.58
CA ARG A 217 -39.05 -20.47 -9.53
C ARG A 217 -37.74 -19.83 -9.11
N LYS A 218 -37.71 -18.51 -8.90
CA LYS A 218 -36.47 -17.76 -8.65
C LYS A 218 -36.54 -16.90 -7.39
N VAL A 219 -35.45 -16.90 -6.64
CA VAL A 219 -35.19 -15.93 -5.56
C VAL A 219 -33.89 -15.22 -5.86
N ASN A 220 -33.95 -13.88 -5.90
CA ASN A 220 -32.77 -13.04 -6.06
C ASN A 220 -32.17 -12.74 -4.69
N VAL A 221 -30.85 -12.79 -4.63
CA VAL A 221 -30.04 -12.42 -3.47
C VAL A 221 -29.09 -11.33 -3.92
N ALA A 222 -29.22 -10.12 -3.38
CA ALA A 222 -28.25 -9.06 -3.64
C ALA A 222 -27.01 -9.27 -2.77
N ILE A 223 -25.83 -9.10 -3.35
CA ILE A 223 -24.55 -9.08 -2.62
C ILE A 223 -23.99 -7.67 -2.75
N SER A 224 -23.70 -7.04 -1.61
CA SER A 224 -23.22 -5.66 -1.54
C SER A 224 -21.71 -5.53 -1.30
N GLY A 225 -21.00 -6.65 -1.12
CA GLY A 225 -19.56 -6.62 -0.86
C GLY A 225 -18.99 -7.85 -0.16
N ILE A 226 -17.70 -7.76 0.16
CA ILE A 226 -16.91 -8.77 0.87
C ILE A 226 -16.20 -8.11 2.05
N ASP A 227 -16.40 -8.65 3.25
CA ASP A 227 -15.73 -8.25 4.48
C ASP A 227 -14.47 -9.10 4.71
N PHE A 228 -13.27 -8.54 4.51
CA PHE A 228 -12.05 -9.34 4.61
C PHE A 228 -11.70 -9.71 6.06
N ASP A 229 -12.19 -8.94 7.04
CA ASP A 229 -12.00 -9.24 8.46
C ASP A 229 -12.76 -10.51 8.91
N ARG A 230 -13.72 -10.99 8.09
CA ARG A 230 -14.53 -12.18 8.36
C ARG A 230 -14.16 -13.38 7.49
N ILE A 231 -13.10 -13.27 6.70
CA ILE A 231 -12.59 -14.37 5.88
C ILE A 231 -11.86 -15.37 6.79
N PRO A 232 -12.04 -16.69 6.60
CA PRO A 232 -11.30 -17.71 7.34
C PRO A 232 -9.78 -17.56 7.17
N THR A 233 -9.02 -17.86 8.22
CA THR A 233 -7.55 -17.84 8.20
C THR A 233 -7.00 -18.69 7.05
N GLY A 234 -5.99 -18.18 6.34
CA GLY A 234 -5.39 -18.83 5.18
C GLY A 234 -6.07 -18.52 3.85
N GLN A 235 -7.10 -17.66 3.86
CA GLN A 235 -7.75 -17.11 2.67
C GLN A 235 -7.73 -15.58 2.71
N GLY A 236 -8.25 -14.94 1.67
CA GLY A 236 -8.30 -13.48 1.51
C GLY A 236 -7.10 -12.96 0.73
N PHE A 237 -6.66 -11.75 1.05
CA PHE A 237 -5.51 -11.13 0.40
C PHE A 237 -4.20 -11.80 0.83
N GLN A 238 -3.42 -12.26 -0.15
CA GLN A 238 -2.13 -12.90 0.02
C GLN A 238 -1.04 -11.92 -0.36
N ALA A 239 -0.44 -11.24 0.64
CA ALA A 239 0.56 -10.20 0.40
C ALA A 239 1.79 -10.71 -0.37
N GLY A 240 2.22 -11.96 -0.14
CA GLY A 240 3.42 -12.51 -0.81
C GLY A 240 3.25 -12.81 -2.30
N SER A 241 2.01 -13.04 -2.77
CA SER A 241 1.70 -13.32 -4.17
C SER A 241 0.86 -12.22 -4.83
N HIS A 242 0.50 -11.18 -4.09
CA HIS A 242 -0.45 -10.13 -4.50
C HIS A 242 -1.70 -10.70 -5.18
N THR A 243 -2.36 -11.65 -4.51
CA THR A 243 -3.60 -12.28 -5.01
C THR A 243 -4.68 -12.28 -3.93
N ILE A 244 -5.94 -12.15 -4.34
CA ILE A 244 -7.09 -12.50 -3.48
C ILE A 244 -7.44 -13.94 -3.78
N ILE A 245 -7.34 -14.80 -2.76
CA ILE A 245 -7.71 -16.22 -2.84
C ILE A 245 -8.84 -16.50 -1.86
N LEU A 246 -10.01 -16.86 -2.38
CA LEU A 246 -11.10 -17.45 -1.62
C LEU A 246 -11.38 -18.84 -2.17
N ASN A 247 -11.50 -19.80 -1.27
CA ASN A 247 -11.91 -21.17 -1.54
C ASN A 247 -12.77 -21.64 -0.37
N ASP A 248 -14.05 -21.30 -0.42
CA ASP A 248 -15.03 -21.66 0.58
C ASP A 248 -16.26 -22.26 -0.09
N ASN A 249 -17.31 -22.55 0.67
CA ASN A 249 -18.52 -23.16 0.16
C ASN A 249 -19.77 -22.44 0.64
N ILE A 250 -20.74 -22.26 -0.25
CA ILE A 250 -22.13 -22.02 0.12
C ILE A 250 -22.72 -23.38 0.52
N LYS A 251 -23.27 -23.46 1.73
CA LYS A 251 -23.76 -24.72 2.29
C LYS A 251 -25.26 -24.84 2.05
N LEU A 252 -25.70 -25.94 1.44
CA LEU A 252 -27.10 -26.27 1.30
C LEU A 252 -27.47 -27.32 2.33
N SER A 253 -28.56 -27.10 3.07
CA SER A 253 -29.09 -28.12 3.99
C SER A 253 -29.60 -29.33 3.22
N GLY A 254 -29.78 -30.44 3.94
CA GLY A 254 -30.64 -31.50 3.44
C GLY A 254 -32.08 -31.01 3.35
N PHE A 255 -32.86 -31.58 2.43
CA PHE A 255 -34.26 -31.23 2.24
C PHE A 255 -35.09 -32.42 1.81
N ASN A 256 -36.39 -32.35 2.05
CA ASN A 256 -37.36 -33.36 1.65
C ASN A 256 -38.12 -32.90 0.42
N VAL A 257 -38.32 -33.81 -0.53
CA VAL A 257 -39.21 -33.63 -1.68
C VAL A 257 -40.38 -34.59 -1.54
N LYS A 258 -41.58 -34.02 -1.55
CA LYS A 258 -42.84 -34.76 -1.55
C LYS A 258 -43.50 -34.62 -2.92
N VAL A 259 -43.90 -35.73 -3.53
CA VAL A 259 -44.65 -35.76 -4.79
C VAL A 259 -45.93 -36.56 -4.59
N LEU A 260 -47.06 -35.99 -5.02
CA LEU A 260 -48.34 -36.69 -5.08
C LEU A 260 -48.49 -37.33 -6.47
N SER A 261 -49.00 -38.56 -6.54
CA SER A 261 -49.20 -39.25 -7.82
C SER A 261 -50.09 -38.45 -8.79
N ASP A 262 -51.11 -37.76 -8.28
CA ASP A 262 -52.00 -36.87 -9.05
C ASP A 262 -51.25 -35.69 -9.71
N ASP A 263 -50.12 -35.28 -9.14
CA ASP A 263 -49.27 -34.20 -9.65
C ASP A 263 -48.24 -34.67 -10.69
N ILE A 264 -48.19 -35.96 -10.97
CA ILE A 264 -47.35 -36.54 -12.04
C ILE A 264 -48.15 -36.65 -13.33
N GLY A 265 -49.27 -37.39 -13.28
CA GLY A 265 -50.08 -37.70 -14.46
C GLY A 265 -51.21 -38.68 -14.14
N LYS A 266 -51.76 -39.32 -15.17
CA LYS A 266 -52.89 -40.27 -15.05
C LYS A 266 -52.49 -41.71 -15.33
N LYS A 267 -51.37 -41.95 -16.01
CA LYS A 267 -50.84 -43.26 -16.35
C LYS A 267 -49.45 -43.44 -15.75
N CYS A 268 -49.04 -44.68 -15.51
CA CYS A 268 -47.69 -44.97 -15.01
C CYS A 268 -46.60 -44.61 -16.04
N SER A 269 -46.96 -44.60 -17.33
CA SER A 269 -46.13 -44.06 -18.42
C SER A 269 -45.87 -42.55 -18.30
N ASP A 270 -46.69 -41.81 -17.56
CA ASP A 270 -46.53 -40.36 -17.38
C ASP A 270 -45.46 -40.04 -16.32
N ILE A 271 -45.05 -41.02 -15.51
CA ILE A 271 -43.88 -40.88 -14.63
C ILE A 271 -42.65 -40.76 -15.56
N PRO A 272 -41.89 -39.64 -15.51
CA PRO A 272 -40.64 -39.51 -16.24
C PRO A 272 -39.65 -40.60 -15.85
N GLU A 273 -38.71 -40.96 -16.72
CA GLU A 273 -37.64 -41.93 -16.42
C GLU A 273 -36.95 -41.66 -15.08
N LYS A 274 -36.68 -40.38 -14.83
CA LYS A 274 -36.19 -39.86 -13.56
C LYS A 274 -37.05 -38.68 -13.16
N VAL A 275 -37.68 -38.74 -11.99
CA VAL A 275 -38.29 -37.56 -11.38
C VAL A 275 -37.18 -36.81 -10.66
N TYR A 276 -36.99 -35.53 -10.99
CA TYR A 276 -35.94 -34.73 -10.37
C TYR A 276 -36.48 -33.46 -9.74
N VAL A 277 -35.73 -32.96 -8.76
CA VAL A 277 -35.79 -31.59 -8.26
C VAL A 277 -34.42 -30.99 -8.42
N ASP A 278 -34.41 -29.79 -9.00
CA ASP A 278 -33.22 -28.98 -9.19
C ASP A 278 -33.29 -27.81 -8.23
N VAL A 279 -32.21 -27.62 -7.47
CA VAL A 279 -31.95 -26.41 -6.71
C VAL A 279 -30.65 -25.84 -7.24
N ASP A 280 -30.72 -24.80 -8.06
CA ASP A 280 -29.54 -24.13 -8.61
C ASP A 280 -29.18 -22.91 -7.77
N VAL A 281 -27.88 -22.72 -7.53
CA VAL A 281 -27.32 -21.54 -6.88
C VAL A 281 -26.27 -20.92 -7.80
N ASN A 282 -26.56 -19.74 -8.33
CA ASN A 282 -25.63 -18.98 -9.16
C ASN A 282 -25.41 -17.60 -8.55
N ILE A 283 -24.16 -17.18 -8.44
CA ILE A 283 -23.77 -15.84 -7.96
C ILE A 283 -22.80 -15.25 -8.95
N GLY A 284 -23.21 -14.15 -9.59
CA GLY A 284 -22.39 -13.43 -10.55
C GLY A 284 -21.17 -12.74 -9.91
N SER A 285 -20.29 -12.24 -10.76
CA SER A 285 -19.15 -11.42 -10.36
C SER A 285 -19.54 -10.15 -9.62
N ILE A 286 -18.64 -9.65 -8.77
CA ILE A 286 -18.84 -8.40 -8.03
C ILE A 286 -18.34 -7.24 -8.87
N ASN A 287 -19.26 -6.34 -9.25
CA ASN A 287 -18.91 -5.02 -9.73
C ASN A 287 -18.48 -4.15 -8.53
N ILE A 288 -17.17 -3.95 -8.37
CA ILE A 288 -16.59 -3.17 -7.28
C ILE A 288 -16.89 -1.69 -7.50
N GLY A 289 -17.60 -1.08 -6.54
CA GLY A 289 -17.84 0.37 -6.52
C GLY A 289 -16.83 1.13 -5.65
N SER A 290 -16.39 0.53 -4.54
CA SER A 290 -15.35 1.08 -3.67
C SER A 290 -14.67 -0.02 -2.87
N ALA A 291 -13.45 0.26 -2.39
CA ALA A 291 -12.71 -0.65 -1.53
C ALA A 291 -11.97 0.14 -0.43
N VAL A 292 -11.77 -0.51 0.71
CA VAL A 292 -10.90 -0.04 1.78
C VAL A 292 -9.64 -0.89 1.72
N ILE A 293 -8.54 -0.27 1.32
CA ILE A 293 -7.25 -0.92 1.08
C ILE A 293 -6.14 -0.19 1.82
N LYS A 294 -5.06 -0.90 2.10
CA LYS A 294 -3.77 -0.31 2.46
C LYS A 294 -2.90 -0.27 1.22
N VAL A 295 -2.30 0.88 0.94
CA VAL A 295 -1.40 1.06 -0.21
C VAL A 295 -0.01 1.44 0.24
N ALA A 296 0.98 1.01 -0.53
CA ALA A 296 2.39 1.34 -0.40
C ALA A 296 2.93 1.68 -1.80
N PRO A 297 2.51 2.83 -2.38
CA PRO A 297 2.98 3.21 -3.70
C PRO A 297 4.49 3.45 -3.69
N LYS A 298 5.17 3.01 -4.75
CA LYS A 298 6.57 3.34 -4.99
C LYS A 298 6.62 4.62 -5.82
N VAL A 299 7.25 5.65 -5.26
CA VAL A 299 7.38 6.96 -5.91
C VAL A 299 8.85 7.20 -6.17
N GLU A 300 9.24 7.24 -7.45
CA GLU A 300 10.59 7.59 -7.86
C GLU A 300 10.60 9.00 -8.46
N LEU A 301 11.55 9.81 -8.00
CA LEU A 301 11.80 11.15 -8.50
C LEU A 301 12.99 11.10 -9.45
N ALA A 302 12.89 11.81 -10.58
CA ALA A 302 14.04 11.99 -11.46
C ALA A 302 15.10 12.81 -10.72
N PRO A 303 16.39 12.40 -10.74
CA PRO A 303 17.47 13.17 -10.13
C PRO A 303 17.51 14.59 -10.72
N ALA A 304 17.52 15.59 -9.85
CA ALA A 304 17.77 16.97 -10.22
C ALA A 304 19.26 17.24 -10.05
N THR A 305 19.85 18.10 -10.89
CA THR A 305 21.20 18.61 -10.63
C THR A 305 21.26 20.09 -10.95
N VAL A 306 22.08 20.81 -10.21
CA VAL A 306 22.36 22.24 -10.37
C VAL A 306 23.84 22.47 -10.56
N LYS A 307 24.19 23.51 -11.30
CA LYS A 307 25.59 23.95 -11.42
C LYS A 307 25.92 24.81 -10.21
N VAL A 308 27.10 24.60 -9.62
CA VAL A 308 27.55 25.40 -8.48
C VAL A 308 27.82 26.83 -8.89
N GLY A 309 28.30 27.06 -10.12
CA GLY A 309 28.66 28.38 -10.64
C GLY A 309 30.18 28.58 -10.69
N GLU A 310 30.62 29.80 -11.00
CA GLU A 310 32.03 30.17 -10.94
C GLU A 310 32.40 30.60 -9.52
N LEU A 311 33.59 30.21 -9.08
CA LEU A 311 34.11 30.51 -7.75
C LEU A 311 35.56 30.95 -7.89
N PRO A 312 36.03 31.88 -7.04
CA PRO A 312 37.41 32.33 -7.10
C PRO A 312 38.44 31.20 -6.96
N ASP A 313 39.62 31.39 -7.56
CA ASP A 313 40.69 30.39 -7.59
C ASP A 313 41.19 29.97 -6.19
N PHE A 314 41.13 30.85 -5.19
CA PHE A 314 41.52 30.47 -3.83
C PHE A 314 40.49 29.55 -3.13
N VAL A 315 39.26 29.44 -3.66
CA VAL A 315 38.21 28.52 -3.18
C VAL A 315 38.16 27.24 -4.03
N ASN A 316 38.26 27.36 -5.37
CA ASN A 316 38.07 26.24 -6.30
C ASN A 316 39.33 25.88 -7.13
N GLY A 317 40.49 26.48 -6.82
CA GLY A 317 41.74 26.21 -7.53
C GLY A 317 42.25 24.79 -7.36
N GLU A 318 43.20 24.40 -8.20
CA GLU A 318 43.78 23.06 -8.19
C GLU A 318 44.42 22.73 -6.82
N GLY A 319 44.05 21.57 -6.24
CA GLY A 319 44.53 21.14 -4.93
C GLY A 319 43.83 21.78 -3.72
N THR A 320 42.87 22.69 -3.94
CA THR A 320 42.11 23.32 -2.86
C THR A 320 41.10 22.36 -2.24
N VAL A 321 40.97 22.40 -0.91
CA VAL A 321 40.02 21.62 -0.12
C VAL A 321 39.15 22.57 0.68
N LEU A 322 37.84 22.58 0.39
CA LEU A 322 36.85 23.38 1.09
C LEU A 322 36.22 22.57 2.23
N ASP A 323 36.93 22.47 3.36
CA ASP A 323 36.44 21.72 4.52
C ASP A 323 35.53 22.59 5.40
N LEU A 324 34.23 22.55 5.10
CA LEU A 324 33.22 23.27 5.87
C LEU A 324 32.88 22.51 7.15
N TYR A 325 32.99 23.18 8.30
CA TYR A 325 32.68 22.59 9.61
C TYR A 325 31.24 22.06 9.69
N ASN A 326 30.26 22.79 9.18
CA ASN A 326 28.85 22.39 9.21
C ASN A 326 28.10 22.96 7.99
N PRO A 327 28.30 22.40 6.77
CA PRO A 327 27.50 22.80 5.61
C PRO A 327 26.02 22.50 5.86
N LEU A 328 25.16 23.28 5.20
CA LEU A 328 23.71 23.17 5.33
C LEU A 328 23.06 22.97 3.96
N ILE A 329 22.06 22.10 3.89
CA ILE A 329 21.16 21.96 2.74
C ILE A 329 19.73 22.12 3.25
N LEU A 330 18.99 23.03 2.62
CA LEU A 330 17.59 23.27 2.90
C LEU A 330 16.75 22.67 1.77
N LEU A 331 15.90 21.70 2.09
CA LEU A 331 14.97 21.08 1.14
C LEU A 331 13.54 21.46 1.51
N SER A 332 12.70 21.69 0.51
CA SER A 332 11.26 21.86 0.68
C SER A 332 10.54 20.83 -0.16
N VAL A 333 9.83 19.91 0.50
CA VAL A 333 9.15 18.79 -0.15
C VAL A 333 7.65 18.95 0.07
N SER A 334 6.90 19.14 -1.01
CA SER A 334 5.44 19.25 -0.97
C SER A 334 4.80 17.91 -1.30
N ASN A 335 3.93 17.41 -0.43
CA ASN A 335 3.15 16.21 -0.66
C ASN A 335 1.66 16.56 -0.70
N GLU A 336 1.11 16.60 -1.91
CA GLU A 336 -0.32 16.86 -2.15
C GLU A 336 -1.19 15.59 -2.01
N SER A 337 -0.56 14.42 -1.84
CA SER A 337 -1.28 13.17 -1.69
C SER A 337 -1.90 13.03 -0.29
N PRO A 338 -2.96 12.22 -0.14
CA PRO A 338 -3.56 11.92 1.16
C PRO A 338 -2.73 10.92 1.99
N LEU A 339 -1.57 10.48 1.50
CA LEU A 339 -0.73 9.48 2.15
C LEU A 339 0.53 10.16 2.70
N SER A 340 0.88 9.90 3.96
CA SER A 340 2.22 10.26 4.45
C SER A 340 3.25 9.33 3.81
N MET A 341 4.41 9.88 3.47
CA MET A 341 5.50 9.16 2.81
C MET A 341 6.77 9.27 3.64
N THR A 342 7.70 8.35 3.40
CA THR A 342 9.07 8.42 3.91
C THR A 342 10.01 8.68 2.73
N MET A 343 10.96 9.59 2.91
CA MET A 343 11.92 9.95 1.88
C MET A 343 13.27 9.27 2.16
N ASP A 344 13.80 8.62 1.13
CA ASP A 344 15.20 8.21 1.05
C ASP A 344 15.78 8.80 -0.24
N ALA A 345 16.98 9.34 -0.17
CA ALA A 345 17.63 9.97 -1.31
C ALA A 345 19.16 9.92 -1.19
N ASP A 346 19.82 10.10 -2.34
CA ASP A 346 21.26 10.23 -2.46
C ASP A 346 21.56 11.68 -2.83
N LEU A 347 22.38 12.34 -2.03
CA LEU A 347 22.94 13.65 -2.33
C LEU A 347 24.28 13.44 -3.02
N GLU A 348 24.44 14.01 -4.21
CA GLU A 348 25.59 13.73 -5.06
C GLU A 348 26.31 14.99 -5.49
N SER A 349 27.64 14.92 -5.53
CA SER A 349 28.47 15.97 -6.08
C SER A 349 29.39 15.46 -7.17
N PHE A 350 29.65 16.32 -8.15
CA PHE A 350 30.37 15.98 -9.37
C PHE A 350 31.47 17.01 -9.64
N LYS A 351 32.71 16.53 -9.84
CA LYS A 351 33.86 17.33 -10.29
C LYS A 351 34.63 16.52 -11.33
N GLY A 352 34.58 16.94 -12.60
CA GLY A 352 34.99 16.11 -13.73
C GLY A 352 34.36 14.71 -13.67
N ASN A 353 35.20 13.67 -13.62
CA ASN A 353 34.76 12.27 -13.51
C ASN A 353 34.59 11.77 -12.07
N SER A 354 34.89 12.59 -11.06
CA SER A 354 34.78 12.21 -9.65
C SER A 354 33.37 12.45 -9.15
N LYS A 355 32.84 11.49 -8.40
CA LYS A 355 31.54 11.53 -7.76
C LYS A 355 31.66 11.25 -6.27
N LYS A 356 30.95 12.01 -5.45
CA LYS A 356 30.75 11.74 -4.02
C LYS A 356 29.26 11.61 -3.76
N THR A 357 28.89 10.71 -2.86
CA THR A 357 27.50 10.42 -2.50
C THR A 357 27.35 10.38 -1.00
N VAL A 358 26.30 11.01 -0.50
CA VAL A 358 25.86 10.96 0.90
C VAL A 358 24.40 10.53 0.92
N HIS A 359 24.09 9.49 1.66
CA HIS A 359 22.74 8.94 1.77
C HIS A 359 21.95 9.67 2.86
N ILE A 360 20.67 9.95 2.59
CA ILE A 360 19.70 10.47 3.56
C ILE A 360 18.43 9.62 3.57
N GLY A 361 17.73 9.63 4.70
CA GLY A 361 16.63 8.72 5.00
C GLY A 361 17.03 7.58 5.94
N ALA A 362 16.04 6.82 6.38
CA ALA A 362 16.22 5.73 7.34
C ALA A 362 16.73 4.43 6.69
N LYS A 363 16.58 4.29 5.37
CA LYS A 363 16.98 3.08 4.66
C LYS A 363 18.50 2.92 4.73
N GLY A 364 18.96 1.80 5.30
CA GLY A 364 20.39 1.55 5.53
C GLY A 364 20.99 2.26 6.75
N GLY A 365 20.19 3.01 7.51
CA GLY A 365 20.62 3.65 8.76
C GLY A 365 21.53 4.86 8.58
N ALA A 366 21.50 5.51 7.42
CA ALA A 366 22.33 6.68 7.13
C ALA A 366 21.96 7.89 7.99
N THR A 367 20.65 8.12 8.19
CA THR A 367 20.09 9.20 9.01
C THR A 367 18.82 8.74 9.71
N ASP A 368 18.19 9.62 10.50
CA ASP A 368 16.83 9.41 11.00
C ASP A 368 15.80 9.38 9.85
N GLU A 369 14.61 8.83 10.11
CA GLU A 369 13.52 8.79 9.13
C GLU A 369 13.08 10.21 8.74
N ILE A 370 13.05 10.48 7.44
CA ILE A 370 12.54 11.73 6.88
C ILE A 370 11.08 11.52 6.50
N ARG A 371 10.17 11.98 7.34
CA ARG A 371 8.73 11.83 7.17
C ARG A 371 8.13 13.04 6.46
N ILE A 372 7.43 12.80 5.36
CA ILE A 372 6.69 13.80 4.58
C ILE A 372 5.20 13.60 4.83
N GLU A 373 4.57 14.53 5.55
CA GLU A 373 3.16 14.38 5.93
C GLU A 373 2.20 14.56 4.76
N ALA A 374 1.06 13.88 4.83
CA ALA A 374 -0.03 14.01 3.85
C ALA A 374 -0.54 15.45 3.75
N GLY A 375 -0.74 15.94 2.52
CA GLY A 375 -1.32 17.24 2.22
C GLY A 375 -0.52 18.45 2.74
N LYS A 376 0.80 18.29 2.96
CA LYS A 376 1.65 19.32 3.59
C LYS A 376 2.99 19.49 2.89
N THR A 377 3.58 20.67 3.09
CA THR A 377 4.98 20.94 2.76
C THR A 377 5.85 20.68 3.99
N THR A 378 6.92 19.91 3.80
CA THR A 378 7.92 19.62 4.83
C THR A 378 9.21 20.34 4.48
N ASN A 379 9.68 21.20 5.38
CA ASN A 379 10.95 21.91 5.24
C ASN A 379 12.02 21.16 6.05
N ILE A 380 13.08 20.73 5.38
CA ILE A 380 14.09 19.84 5.92
C ILE A 380 15.42 20.58 5.93
N HIS A 381 16.10 20.58 7.08
CA HIS A 381 17.43 21.14 7.27
C HIS A 381 18.41 19.99 7.48
N LEU A 382 19.30 19.79 6.50
CA LEU A 382 20.36 18.77 6.56
C LEU A 382 21.65 19.44 7.01
N SER A 383 22.28 18.93 8.06
CA SER A 383 23.59 19.41 8.52
C SER A 383 24.37 18.31 9.24
N ARG A 384 25.68 18.51 9.47
CA ARG A 384 26.51 17.50 10.17
C ARG A 384 26.08 17.25 11.60
N THR A 385 25.49 18.26 12.23
CA THR A 385 25.06 18.20 13.63
C THR A 385 23.57 17.91 13.77
N GLY A 386 22.75 18.25 12.76
CA GLY A 386 21.29 18.27 12.84
C GLY A 386 20.74 19.36 13.79
N LYS A 387 21.60 20.22 14.34
CA LYS A 387 21.24 21.29 15.27
C LYS A 387 21.09 22.63 14.54
N ASP A 388 20.55 23.62 15.24
CA ASP A 388 20.43 25.01 14.78
C ASP A 388 19.62 25.15 13.48
N ALA A 389 18.65 24.25 13.30
CA ALA A 389 17.72 24.32 12.18
C ALA A 389 16.95 25.65 12.22
N PRO A 390 16.77 26.33 11.08
CA PRO A 390 15.96 27.54 11.01
C PRO A 390 14.53 27.31 11.51
N GLU A 391 13.83 28.38 11.88
CA GLU A 391 12.43 28.29 12.29
C GLU A 391 11.59 27.63 11.18
N ASN A 392 10.71 26.69 11.57
CA ASN A 392 9.90 25.87 10.67
C ASN A 392 10.65 24.82 9.84
N TYR A 393 11.93 24.53 10.14
CA TYR A 393 12.67 23.42 9.53
C TYR A 393 12.87 22.26 10.52
N THR A 394 12.76 21.04 10.01
CA THR A 394 13.14 19.83 10.74
C THR A 394 14.62 19.54 10.51
N GLY A 395 15.42 19.58 11.58
CA GLY A 395 16.85 19.26 11.52
C GLY A 395 17.09 17.76 11.42
N ILE A 396 17.83 17.34 10.39
CA ILE A 396 18.29 15.96 10.18
C ILE A 396 19.81 15.95 10.21
N LYS A 397 20.37 15.06 11.04
CA LYS A 397 21.81 14.91 11.19
C LYS A 397 22.36 14.05 10.06
N VAL A 398 23.32 14.61 9.32
CA VAL A 398 24.02 13.97 8.20
C VAL A 398 25.54 14.13 8.42
N PRO A 399 26.20 13.25 9.21
CA PRO A 399 27.57 13.47 9.69
C PRO A 399 28.62 13.75 8.59
N ASP A 400 28.44 13.12 7.43
CA ASP A 400 29.37 13.14 6.30
C ASP A 400 28.98 14.17 5.23
N LEU A 401 28.06 15.09 5.53
CA LEU A 401 27.59 16.09 4.56
C LEU A 401 28.70 16.99 4.00
N SER A 402 29.80 17.19 4.74
CA SER A 402 30.97 17.92 4.23
C SER A 402 31.65 17.23 3.05
N GLU A 403 31.55 15.91 2.92
CA GLU A 403 32.26 15.16 1.88
C GLU A 403 31.76 15.46 0.46
N ILE A 404 30.52 15.92 0.30
CA ILE A 404 29.99 16.32 -1.02
C ILE A 404 30.43 17.73 -1.45
N VAL A 405 30.92 18.57 -0.55
CA VAL A 405 31.40 19.94 -0.85
C VAL A 405 32.92 20.12 -0.69
N LYS A 406 33.58 19.17 -0.02
CA LYS A 406 35.02 19.19 0.30
C LYS A 406 35.92 19.44 -0.90
N ASN A 407 35.61 18.78 -2.01
CA ASN A 407 36.18 19.09 -3.31
C ASN A 407 35.13 19.92 -4.04
N VAL A 408 35.32 21.24 -4.09
CA VAL A 408 34.35 22.18 -4.66
C VAL A 408 33.82 21.64 -5.99
N PRO A 409 32.53 21.24 -6.05
CA PRO A 409 32.01 20.52 -7.19
C PRO A 409 31.57 21.48 -8.29
N GLU A 410 31.53 20.98 -9.52
CA GLU A 410 30.93 21.70 -10.65
C GLU A 410 29.40 21.62 -10.60
N ARG A 411 28.88 20.50 -10.07
CA ARG A 411 27.44 20.22 -9.96
C ARG A 411 27.09 19.50 -8.67
N LEU A 412 25.88 19.77 -8.17
CA LEU A 412 25.25 19.11 -7.04
C LEU A 412 23.88 18.56 -7.45
N GLY A 413 23.42 17.47 -6.86
CA GLY A 413 22.11 16.86 -7.15
C GLY A 413 21.53 16.08 -5.99
#